data_AF-A0A2K2VDS1-F1
#
_entry.id   AF-A0A2K2VDS1-F1
#
_cell.length_a   1.000
_cell.length_b   1.000
_cell.length_c   1.000
_cell.angle_alpha   90.00
_cell.angle_beta   90.00
_cell.angle_gamma   90.00
#
_symmetry.space_group_name_H-M   'P 1'
#
loop_
_entity.id
_entity.type
_entity.pdbx_description
1 polymer ?
#
loop_
_entity_poly.entity_id
_entity_poly.type
_entity_poly.pdbx_seq_one_letter_code
_entity_poly.pdbx_strand_id
1 'polypeptide(L)'
;MSVFEGVIEYRSKKKLEKYLEAIKEIIKEKMKPGDIIIPINYVELMIKMDIAHSTALAVLKAVCFMTGERYDKGTCYFDVRKLFPEK
;
A
#
# COMPACT_ATOMS: atom_id res chain seq x y z
N MET A 1 -4.58 -34.65 9.67
CA MET A 1 -4.02 -33.37 10.14
C MET A 1 -3.32 -32.71 8.96
N SER A 2 -3.94 -31.68 8.39
CA SER A 2 -3.53 -31.06 7.13
C SER A 2 -2.41 -30.04 7.36
N VAL A 3 -1.18 -30.40 7.01
CA VAL A 3 0.02 -29.54 7.09
C VAL A 3 0.03 -28.43 6.00
N PHE A 4 -1.00 -28.39 5.14
CA PHE A 4 -1.04 -27.55 3.94
C PHE A 4 -1.63 -26.13 4.12
N GLU A 5 -2.42 -25.86 5.16
CA GLU A 5 -3.05 -24.53 5.32
C GLU A 5 -2.05 -23.46 5.82
N GLY A 6 -1.07 -23.83 6.65
CA GLY A 6 -0.13 -22.87 7.25
C GLY A 6 0.89 -22.25 6.27
N VAL A 7 1.17 -22.89 5.13
CA VAL A 7 2.19 -22.41 4.18
C VAL A 7 1.61 -21.35 3.22
N ILE A 8 0.32 -21.41 2.91
CA ILE A 8 -0.33 -20.47 1.98
C ILE A 8 -0.57 -19.12 2.67
N GLU A 9 -0.90 -19.12 3.97
CA GLU A 9 -1.12 -17.89 4.74
C GLU A 9 0.19 -17.10 4.94
N TYR A 10 1.33 -17.78 5.08
CA TYR A 10 2.64 -17.15 5.26
C TYR A 10 3.18 -16.44 3.99
N ARG A 11 2.87 -16.94 2.79
CA ARG A 11 3.32 -16.34 1.52
C ARG A 11 2.57 -15.06 1.17
N SER A 12 1.30 -14.96 1.51
CA SER A 12 0.45 -13.81 1.17
C SER A 12 0.70 -12.60 2.08
N LYS A 13 0.94 -12.82 3.39
CA LYS A 13 1.29 -11.74 4.33
C LYS A 13 2.61 -11.05 3.96
N LYS A 14 3.66 -11.83 3.68
CA LYS A 14 4.99 -11.29 3.35
C LYS A 14 5.03 -10.50 2.03
N LYS A 15 4.15 -10.82 1.07
CA LYS A 15 3.99 -10.03 -0.15
C LYS A 15 3.33 -8.68 0.15
N LEU A 16 2.27 -8.67 0.97
CA LEU A 16 1.55 -7.46 1.36
C LEU A 16 2.43 -6.46 2.11
N GLU A 17 3.32 -6.93 2.98
CA GLU A 17 4.30 -6.07 3.67
C GLU A 17 5.24 -5.35 2.69
N LYS A 18 5.78 -6.05 1.68
CA LYS A 18 6.62 -5.42 0.65
C LYS A 18 5.87 -4.34 -0.13
N TYR A 19 4.60 -4.58 -0.44
CA TYR A 19 3.77 -3.56 -1.10
C TYR A 19 3.53 -2.36 -0.20
N LEU A 20 3.31 -2.59 1.11
CA LEU A 20 3.16 -1.53 2.10
C LEU A 20 4.43 -0.70 2.25
N GLU A 21 5.60 -1.33 2.27
CA GLU A 21 6.89 -0.63 2.28
C GLU A 21 7.07 0.22 1.02
N ALA A 22 6.80 -0.33 -0.16
CA ALA A 22 6.88 0.43 -1.41
C ALA A 22 5.91 1.63 -1.44
N ILE A 23 4.68 1.46 -0.94
CA ILE A 23 3.72 2.56 -0.78
C ILE A 23 4.30 3.61 0.18
N LYS A 24 4.85 3.21 1.33
CA LYS A 24 5.49 4.15 2.27
C LYS A 24 6.66 4.91 1.65
N GLU A 25 7.47 4.26 0.80
CA GLU A 25 8.53 4.95 0.06
C GLU A 25 7.97 5.98 -0.92
N ILE A 26 6.93 5.64 -1.69
CA ILE A 26 6.24 6.59 -2.58
C ILE A 26 5.68 7.77 -1.78
N ILE A 27 5.08 7.52 -0.61
CA ILE A 27 4.62 8.58 0.29
C ILE A 27 5.79 9.47 0.71
N LYS A 28 6.92 8.90 1.12
CA LYS A 28 8.11 9.66 1.54
C LYS A 28 8.72 10.49 0.42
N GLU A 29 8.74 9.99 -0.81
CA GLU A 29 9.23 10.73 -1.98
C GLU A 29 8.29 11.89 -2.36
N LYS A 30 7.00 11.73 -2.11
CA LYS A 30 5.96 12.71 -2.48
C LYS A 30 5.61 13.70 -1.36
N MET A 31 5.80 13.31 -0.10
CA MET A 31 5.46 14.13 1.06
C MET A 31 6.37 15.35 1.14
N LYS A 32 5.79 16.53 1.33
CA LYS A 32 6.52 17.75 1.69
C LYS A 32 6.24 18.08 3.15
N PRO A 33 7.13 18.83 3.82
CA PRO A 33 6.86 19.32 5.17
C PRO A 33 5.56 20.13 5.18
N GLY A 34 4.57 19.65 5.92
CA GLY A 34 3.23 20.24 6.02
C GLY A 34 2.12 19.48 5.28
N ASP A 35 2.45 18.52 4.41
CA ASP A 35 1.45 17.65 3.78
C ASP A 35 0.83 16.69 4.80
N ILE A 36 -0.50 16.63 4.80
CA ILE A 36 -1.29 15.79 5.72
C ILE A 36 -1.85 14.58 4.98
N ILE A 37 -2.21 14.74 3.71
CA ILE A 37 -2.86 13.73 2.88
C ILE A 37 -2.08 13.59 1.57
N ILE A 38 -1.58 12.38 1.30
CA ILE A 38 -0.82 12.09 0.09
C ILE A 38 -1.66 11.19 -0.84
N PRO A 39 -2.02 11.68 -2.04
CA PRO A 39 -2.69 10.84 -3.02
C PRO A 39 -1.68 9.92 -3.70
N ILE A 40 -1.90 8.60 -3.59
CA ILE A 40 -1.14 7.57 -4.29
C ILE A 40 -2.02 6.89 -5.32
N ASN A 41 -1.57 6.92 -6.57
CA ASN A 41 -2.23 6.23 -7.66
C ASN A 41 -1.65 4.82 -7.83
N TYR A 42 -2.47 3.86 -8.26
CA TYR A 42 -2.00 2.49 -8.54
C TYR A 42 -0.88 2.48 -9.59
N VAL A 43 -0.84 3.47 -10.48
CA VAL A 43 0.22 3.63 -11.49
C VAL A 43 1.58 3.85 -10.82
N GLU A 44 1.64 4.61 -9.72
CA GLU A 44 2.91 4.84 -9.01
C GLU A 44 3.42 3.54 -8.40
N LEU A 45 2.53 2.74 -7.82
CA LEU A 45 2.88 1.42 -7.29
C LEU A 45 3.29 0.44 -8.41
N MET A 46 2.60 0.52 -9.55
CA MET A 46 2.87 -0.28 -10.75
C MET A 46 4.29 -0.02 -11.27
N ILE A 47 4.67 1.26 -11.38
CA ILE A 47 6.00 1.69 -11.85
C ILE A 47 7.08 1.35 -10.81
N LYS A 48 6.84 1.62 -9.52
CA LYS A 48 7.83 1.41 -8.47
C LYS A 48 8.20 -0.07 -8.29
N MET A 49 7.23 -0.97 -8.46
CA MET A 49 7.41 -2.39 -8.20
C MET A 49 7.45 -3.28 -9.45
N ASP A 50 7.30 -2.69 -10.64
CA ASP A 50 7.20 -3.41 -11.92
C ASP A 50 6.17 -4.56 -11.87
N ILE A 51 4.94 -4.22 -11.46
CA ILE A 51 3.85 -5.19 -11.31
C ILE A 51 2.73 -4.96 -12.31
N ALA A 52 1.92 -5.98 -12.56
CA ALA A 52 0.75 -5.86 -13.42
C ALA A 52 -0.29 -4.87 -12.86
N HIS A 53 -1.00 -4.18 -13.76
CA HIS A 53 -2.07 -3.24 -13.45
C HIS A 53 -3.11 -3.79 -12.46
N SER A 54 -3.59 -5.01 -12.69
CA SER A 54 -4.57 -5.67 -11.82
C SER A 54 -4.04 -5.91 -10.40
N THR A 55 -2.76 -6.29 -10.28
CA THR A 55 -2.09 -6.47 -8.98
C THR A 55 -1.94 -5.14 -8.25
N ALA A 56 -1.49 -4.09 -8.95
CA ALA A 56 -1.32 -2.76 -8.35
C ALA A 56 -2.64 -2.19 -7.83
N LEU A 57 -3.72 -2.31 -8.61
CA LEU A 57 -5.06 -1.90 -8.20
C LEU A 57 -5.56 -2.66 -6.98
N ALA A 58 -5.45 -4.00 -7.00
CA ALA A 58 -5.92 -4.85 -5.90
C ALA A 58 -5.16 -4.55 -4.60
N VAL A 59 -3.84 -4.40 -4.69
CA VAL A 59 -2.97 -4.07 -3.55
C VAL A 59 -3.28 -2.69 -3.02
N LEU A 60 -3.33 -1.66 -3.88
CA LEU A 60 -3.62 -0.31 -3.44
C LEU A 60 -5.00 -0.22 -2.77
N LYS A 61 -6.01 -0.87 -3.34
CA LYS A 61 -7.35 -0.95 -2.76
C LYS A 61 -7.35 -1.65 -1.41
N ALA A 62 -6.64 -2.78 -1.29
CA ALA A 62 -6.54 -3.53 -0.04
C ALA A 62 -5.85 -2.70 1.06
N VAL A 63 -4.72 -2.07 0.74
CA VAL A 63 -3.99 -1.23 1.70
C VAL A 63 -4.85 -0.02 2.11
N CYS A 64 -5.51 0.64 1.16
CA CYS A 64 -6.41 1.76 1.44
C CYS A 64 -7.54 1.38 2.41
N PHE A 65 -8.14 0.20 2.18
CA PHE A 65 -9.21 -0.31 3.05
C PHE A 65 -8.69 -0.68 4.45
N MET A 66 -7.51 -1.28 4.54
CA MET A 66 -6.87 -1.63 5.82
C MET A 66 -6.51 -0.40 6.65
N THR A 67 -6.06 0.68 6.02
CA THR A 67 -5.69 1.92 6.72
C THR A 67 -6.91 2.81 7.04
N GLY A 68 -8.10 2.45 6.55
CA GLY A 68 -9.32 3.25 6.71
C GLY A 68 -9.28 4.56 5.92
N GLU A 69 -8.57 4.55 4.80
CA GLU A 69 -8.30 5.72 3.97
C GLU A 69 -9.29 5.82 2.81
N ARG A 70 -9.41 7.02 2.23
CA ARG A 70 -10.34 7.24 1.12
C ARG A 70 -9.73 6.71 -0.17
N TYR A 71 -10.47 5.88 -0.89
CA TYR A 71 -10.12 5.41 -2.22
C TYR A 71 -11.07 6.00 -3.27
N ASP A 72 -10.53 6.62 -4.32
CA ASP A 72 -11.30 7.17 -5.44
C ASP A 72 -10.63 6.83 -6.79
N LYS A 73 -11.37 6.18 -7.70
CA LYS A 73 -10.99 5.94 -9.11
C LYS A 73 -9.53 5.49 -9.36
N GLY A 74 -8.98 4.64 -8.49
CA GLY A 74 -7.58 4.18 -8.62
C GLY A 74 -6.55 4.94 -7.78
N THR A 75 -6.98 5.89 -6.97
CA THR A 75 -6.11 6.68 -6.09
C THR A 75 -6.54 6.45 -4.64
N CYS A 76 -5.59 6.12 -3.77
CA CYS A 76 -5.79 6.12 -2.32
C CYS A 76 -5.18 7.38 -1.72
N TYR A 77 -5.94 8.07 -0.87
CA TYR A 77 -5.49 9.26 -0.16
C TYR A 77 -5.01 8.84 1.21
N PHE A 78 -3.70 8.78 1.40
CA PHE A 78 -3.09 8.31 2.64
C PHE A 78 -2.78 9.46 3.59
N ASP A 79 -3.29 9.38 4.82
CA ASP A 79 -2.94 10.27 5.91
C ASP A 79 -1.56 9.90 6.48
N VAL A 80 -0.62 10.81 6.32
CA VAL A 80 0.78 10.60 6.68
C VAL A 80 0.93 10.46 8.20
N ARG A 81 0.05 11.07 9.00
CA ARG A 81 0.10 11.02 10.47
C ARG A 81 -0.27 9.63 11.00
N LYS A 82 -1.16 8.92 10.29
CA LYS A 82 -1.51 7.53 10.64
C LYS A 82 -0.41 6.55 10.25
N LEU A 83 0.30 6.82 9.17
CA LEU A 83 1.34 5.95 8.61
C LEU A 83 2.72 6.15 9.24
N PHE A 84 2.99 7.35 9.75
CA PHE A 84 4.22 7.73 10.43
C PHE A 84 3.88 8.42 11.77
N PRO A 85 3.51 7.66 12.81
CA PRO A 85 3.15 8.21 14.12
C PRO A 85 4.31 8.85 14.91
N GLU A 86 5.40 9.28 14.26
CA GLU A 86 6.57 9.89 14.91
C GLU A 86 6.96 11.21 14.23
N LYS A 87 6.45 12.32 14.79
CA LYS A 87 7.24 13.47 15.21
C LYS A 87 6.42 14.46 16.04
#